data_AF-A0A2H0RVA5-F1
#
_entry.id   AF-A0A2H0RVA5-F1
#
_cell.length_a   1.000
_cell.length_b   1.000
_cell.length_c   1.000
_cell.angle_alpha   90.00
_cell.angle_beta   90.00
_cell.angle_gamma   90.00
#
_symmetry.space_group_name_H-M   'P 1'
#
loop_
_entity.id
_entity.type
_entity.pdbx_description
1 polymer ?
#
loop_
_entity_poly.entity_id
_entity_poly.type
_entity_poly.pdbx_seq_one_letter_code
_entity_poly.pdbx_strand_id
1 'polypeptide(L)'
;MGYVLKQPSDDGKKELNRLLEKGMKRREEDQAKRMERREERHQEMRDQHEQALAFQKEGEAEVLRSEEEKKEFKRQEEMRKKEVEEMQKRKEAERLKYEGEKEKKKKKWEEHIAYMNELHIQNERKMAVEKMKRDAEEQMKETIDAGTKKARLIKEQAERDNKKKKSDAEKDCRKKRGDADIIFKKKLMEASEVKKVEITKIDVWERQQRMNIQQDTERQKMQVANLPEQQKAYQQRSFDLKEQTALQKLGYEAQKKKTKLEVEYRKLESQLKQEARKMQDDAVKEERETKRDADTELKRKIAESVAELNMAHERAEKIERKMINAAVIKGAEIGAEEDPDKKHLSVGLKMKSVEEDDE
;
A
#
# COMPACT_ATOMS: atom_id res chain seq x y z
N MET A 1 12.57 181.24 86.98
CA MET A 1 13.17 182.18 86.01
C MET A 1 12.39 182.07 84.72
N GLY A 2 11.87 183.20 84.26
CA GLY A 2 10.97 183.25 83.11
C GLY A 2 11.69 183.24 81.77
N TYR A 3 10.97 182.76 80.76
CA TYR A 3 10.95 183.27 79.40
C TYR A 3 9.52 183.18 78.86
N VAL A 4 9.16 184.12 77.99
CA VAL A 4 7.79 184.58 77.69
C VAL A 4 7.54 184.55 76.16
N LEU A 5 6.26 184.32 75.78
CA LEU A 5 5.53 184.62 74.53
C LEU A 5 5.83 183.85 73.20
N LYS A 6 4.78 183.23 72.62
CA LYS A 6 4.20 183.54 71.29
C LYS A 6 3.00 182.61 70.93
N GLN A 7 1.88 183.21 70.49
CA GLN A 7 0.72 182.57 69.82
C GLN A 7 0.88 182.71 68.27
N PRO A 8 -0.10 182.37 67.40
CA PRO A 8 -0.57 181.10 66.81
C PRO A 8 -0.38 181.04 65.25
N SER A 9 -0.80 179.97 64.54
CA SER A 9 -1.53 180.03 63.23
C SER A 9 -2.07 178.65 62.78
N ASP A 10 -3.06 178.64 61.87
CA ASP A 10 -3.86 177.47 61.47
C ASP A 10 -3.13 176.35 60.69
N ASP A 11 -1.90 176.59 60.24
CA ASP A 11 -1.16 175.60 59.43
C ASP A 11 -0.66 174.38 60.26
N GLY A 12 -0.45 174.54 61.57
CA GLY A 12 0.06 173.46 62.42
C GLY A 12 -0.93 172.31 62.69
N LYS A 13 -2.24 172.54 62.54
CA LYS A 13 -3.25 171.50 62.82
C LYS A 13 -3.43 170.50 61.67
N LYS A 14 -3.15 170.89 60.43
CA LYS A 14 -3.22 169.98 59.26
C LYS A 14 -2.05 169.01 59.22
N GLU A 15 -0.86 169.42 59.68
CA GLU A 15 0.33 168.57 59.73
C GLU A 15 0.16 167.42 60.73
N LEU A 16 -0.48 167.68 61.88
CA LEU A 16 -0.67 166.69 62.94
C LEU A 16 -1.65 165.57 62.53
N ASN A 17 -2.74 165.92 61.85
CA ASN A 17 -3.72 164.92 61.36
C ASN A 17 -3.14 164.00 60.27
N ARG A 18 -2.26 164.53 59.42
CA ARG A 18 -1.59 163.73 58.37
C ARG A 18 -0.63 162.69 58.94
N LEU A 19 0.01 163.00 60.08
CA LEU A 19 0.90 162.08 60.78
C LEU A 19 0.15 160.93 61.47
N LEU A 20 -1.03 161.20 62.03
CA LEU A 20 -1.85 160.17 62.69
C LEU A 20 -2.42 159.16 61.69
N GLU A 21 -2.89 159.63 60.52
CA GLU A 21 -3.44 158.77 59.47
C GLU A 21 -2.36 157.84 58.85
N LYS A 22 -1.13 158.34 58.72
CA LYS A 22 0.03 157.57 58.25
C LYS A 22 0.47 156.50 59.26
N GLY A 23 0.21 156.74 60.54
CA GLY A 23 0.47 155.78 61.63
C GLY A 23 -0.54 154.62 61.69
N MET A 24 -1.81 154.87 61.34
CA MET A 24 -2.84 153.83 61.30
C MET A 24 -2.64 152.87 60.12
N LYS A 25 -2.34 153.39 58.92
CA LYS A 25 -2.08 152.56 57.73
C LYS A 25 -0.89 151.61 57.89
N ARG A 26 0.17 152.03 58.61
CA ARG A 26 1.32 151.14 58.91
C ARG A 26 0.96 149.98 59.86
N ARG A 27 -0.04 150.14 60.74
CA ARG A 27 -0.45 149.08 61.66
C ARG A 27 -1.27 147.99 60.98
N GLU A 28 -2.11 148.35 60.01
CA GLU A 28 -2.88 147.38 59.24
C GLU A 28 -2.01 146.55 58.29
N GLU A 29 -1.01 147.17 57.62
CA GLU A 29 -0.08 146.43 56.74
C GLU A 29 0.78 145.40 57.49
N ASP A 30 1.21 145.70 58.71
CA ASP A 30 2.00 144.76 59.52
C ASP A 30 1.16 143.61 60.10
N GLN A 31 -0.14 143.84 60.33
CA GLN A 31 -1.06 142.77 60.76
C GLN A 31 -1.39 141.81 59.61
N ALA A 32 -1.60 142.31 58.39
CA ALA A 32 -1.86 141.50 57.21
C ALA A 32 -0.67 140.57 56.88
N LYS A 33 0.57 141.08 56.91
CA LYS A 33 1.78 140.27 56.64
C LYS A 33 2.04 139.16 57.66
N ARG A 34 1.51 139.26 58.89
CA ARG A 34 1.65 138.20 59.90
C ARG A 34 0.66 137.06 59.72
N MET A 35 -0.53 137.32 59.19
CA MET A 35 -1.52 136.28 58.90
C MET A 35 -1.10 135.43 57.70
N GLU A 36 -0.60 136.07 56.64
CA GLU A 36 -0.15 135.38 55.42
C GLU A 36 0.99 134.38 55.70
N ARG A 37 1.99 134.75 56.52
CA ARG A 37 3.08 133.84 56.94
C ARG A 37 2.64 132.69 57.85
N ARG A 38 1.42 132.74 58.40
CA ARG A 38 0.88 131.69 59.28
C ARG A 38 0.14 130.63 58.48
N GLU A 39 -0.46 131.01 57.35
CA GLU A 39 -1.13 130.08 56.43
C GLU A 39 -0.12 129.29 55.58
N GLU A 40 0.93 129.92 55.05
CA GLU A 40 1.99 129.20 54.30
C GLU A 40 2.65 128.08 55.12
N ARG A 41 2.94 128.32 56.40
CA ARG A 41 3.52 127.29 57.28
C ARG A 41 2.57 126.13 57.63
N HIS A 42 1.26 126.34 57.54
CA HIS A 42 0.28 125.29 57.79
C HIS A 42 0.06 124.40 56.58
N GLN A 43 0.28 124.93 55.37
CA GLN A 43 0.21 124.17 54.12
C GLN A 43 1.39 123.20 53.99
N GLU A 44 2.63 123.68 54.21
CA GLU A 44 3.85 122.84 54.07
C GLU A 44 3.90 121.64 55.03
N MET A 45 3.34 121.77 56.24
CA MET A 45 3.26 120.67 57.21
C MET A 45 2.25 119.59 56.82
N ARG A 46 1.21 119.92 56.04
CA ARG A 46 0.23 118.92 55.56
C ARG A 46 0.81 118.10 54.41
N ASP A 47 1.49 118.77 53.48
CA ASP A 47 2.05 118.12 52.30
C ASP A 47 3.17 117.11 52.66
N GLN A 48 3.98 117.42 53.68
CA GLN A 48 5.01 116.49 54.18
C GLN A 48 4.42 115.26 54.92
N HIS A 49 3.25 115.39 55.55
CA HIS A 49 2.61 114.27 56.24
C HIS A 49 1.93 113.31 55.26
N GLU A 50 1.37 113.82 54.16
CA GLU A 50 0.67 113.01 53.15
C GLU A 50 1.64 112.18 52.30
N GLN A 51 2.82 112.71 51.97
CA GLN A 51 3.88 111.94 51.28
C GLN A 51 4.45 110.79 52.11
N ALA A 52 4.55 110.94 53.44
CA ALA A 52 5.05 109.88 54.32
C ALA A 52 4.08 108.69 54.42
N LEU A 53 2.77 108.93 54.38
CA LEU A 53 1.72 107.90 54.43
C LEU A 53 1.60 107.08 53.14
N ALA A 54 1.93 107.67 51.98
CA ALA A 54 1.90 106.98 50.69
C ALA A 54 3.02 105.91 50.58
N PHE A 55 4.24 106.26 51.00
CA PHE A 55 5.39 105.34 50.96
C PHE A 55 5.21 104.10 51.86
N GLN A 56 4.53 104.25 52.99
CA GLN A 56 4.33 103.13 53.93
C GLN A 56 3.31 102.12 53.40
N LYS A 57 2.27 102.57 52.68
CA LYS A 57 1.25 101.68 52.09
C LYS A 57 1.74 100.94 50.83
N GLU A 58 2.69 101.50 50.10
CA GLU A 58 3.24 100.86 48.91
C GLU A 58 4.20 99.70 49.25
N GLY A 59 5.01 99.85 50.31
CA GLY A 59 5.91 98.79 50.78
C GLY A 59 5.22 97.56 51.37
N GLU A 60 4.06 97.72 52.03
CA GLU A 60 3.31 96.59 52.59
C GLU A 60 2.56 95.78 51.51
N ALA A 61 2.12 96.44 50.42
CA ALA A 61 1.43 95.79 49.31
C ALA A 61 2.37 94.94 48.43
N GLU A 62 3.64 95.32 48.31
CA GLU A 62 4.61 94.60 47.47
C GLU A 62 5.12 93.31 48.14
N VAL A 63 5.27 93.31 49.47
CA VAL A 63 5.70 92.13 50.23
C VAL A 63 4.63 91.03 50.20
N LEU A 64 3.35 91.39 50.36
CA LEU A 64 2.23 90.43 50.31
C LEU A 64 2.08 89.76 48.93
N ARG A 65 2.25 90.50 47.82
CA ARG A 65 2.22 89.91 46.47
C ARG A 65 3.37 88.93 46.24
N SER A 66 4.58 89.26 46.71
CA SER A 66 5.73 88.36 46.53
C SER A 66 5.62 87.05 47.33
N GLU A 67 4.91 87.06 48.47
CA GLU A 67 4.68 85.85 49.26
C GLU A 67 3.57 84.96 48.67
N GLU A 68 2.53 85.56 48.07
CA GLU A 68 1.47 84.82 47.38
C GLU A 68 2.00 84.18 46.09
N GLU A 69 2.78 84.90 45.28
CA GLU A 69 3.42 84.36 44.06
C GLU A 69 4.38 83.19 44.36
N LYS A 70 5.16 83.26 45.45
CA LYS A 70 6.04 82.16 45.86
C LYS A 70 5.27 80.94 46.35
N LYS A 71 4.11 81.12 47.00
CA LYS A 71 3.25 80.00 47.42
C LYS A 71 2.56 79.35 46.22
N GLU A 72 2.13 80.15 45.24
CA GLU A 72 1.49 79.65 44.02
C GLU A 72 2.48 78.94 43.10
N PHE A 73 3.70 79.46 42.94
CA PHE A 73 4.77 78.80 42.20
C PHE A 73 5.15 77.44 42.79
N LYS A 74 5.28 77.35 44.13
CA LYS A 74 5.56 76.06 44.80
C LYS A 74 4.43 75.04 44.60
N ARG A 75 3.17 75.48 44.65
CA ARG A 75 2.01 74.60 44.39
C ARG A 75 1.97 74.12 42.94
N GLN A 76 2.24 75.00 41.98
CA GLN A 76 2.31 74.63 40.56
C GLN A 76 3.50 73.70 40.27
N GLU A 77 4.65 73.89 40.92
CA GLU A 77 5.81 73.01 40.78
C GLU A 77 5.54 71.61 41.36
N GLU A 78 4.87 71.50 42.50
CA GLU A 78 4.46 70.22 43.08
C GLU A 78 3.40 69.50 42.23
N MET A 79 2.43 70.23 41.68
CA MET A 79 1.45 69.65 40.75
C MET A 79 2.11 69.14 39.47
N ARG A 80 3.03 69.92 38.89
CA ARG A 80 3.79 69.51 37.72
C ARG A 80 4.70 68.30 37.99
N LYS A 81 5.31 68.21 39.18
CA LYS A 81 6.07 67.01 39.59
C LYS A 81 5.17 65.78 39.71
N LYS A 82 3.99 65.91 40.32
CA LYS A 82 3.00 64.82 40.41
C LYS A 82 2.49 64.38 39.04
N GLU A 83 2.22 65.31 38.12
CA GLU A 83 1.82 64.99 36.75
C GLU A 83 2.92 64.28 35.96
N VAL A 84 4.19 64.69 36.12
CA VAL A 84 5.32 64.03 35.48
C VAL A 84 5.52 62.62 36.04
N GLU A 85 5.43 62.43 37.35
CA GLU A 85 5.50 61.10 37.98
C GLU A 85 4.34 60.20 37.54
N GLU A 86 3.12 60.72 37.45
CA GLU A 86 1.97 59.96 36.98
C GLU A 86 2.10 59.61 35.49
N MET A 87 2.60 60.54 34.67
CA MET A 87 2.89 60.29 33.25
C MET A 87 4.01 59.25 33.09
N GLN A 88 5.05 59.29 33.92
CA GLN A 88 6.12 58.29 33.92
C GLN A 88 5.58 56.92 34.32
N LYS A 89 4.77 56.82 35.39
CA LYS A 89 4.10 55.58 35.79
C LYS A 89 3.17 55.03 34.69
N ARG A 90 2.43 55.90 33.99
CA ARG A 90 1.60 55.50 32.85
C ARG A 90 2.43 54.99 31.68
N LYS A 91 3.53 55.67 31.33
CA LYS A 91 4.46 55.23 30.27
C LYS A 91 5.17 53.93 30.60
N GLU A 92 5.59 53.74 31.85
CA GLU A 92 6.19 52.49 32.32
C GLU A 92 5.17 51.34 32.30
N ALA A 93 3.94 51.58 32.77
CA ALA A 93 2.86 50.60 32.71
C ALA A 93 2.45 50.24 31.27
N GLU A 94 2.44 51.21 30.35
CA GLU A 94 2.18 50.98 28.93
C GLU A 94 3.33 50.21 28.27
N ARG A 95 4.59 50.52 28.61
CA ARG A 95 5.76 49.78 28.13
C ARG A 95 5.75 48.33 28.61
N LEU A 96 5.46 48.10 29.90
CA LEU A 96 5.30 46.76 30.49
C LEU A 96 4.16 45.97 29.84
N LYS A 97 3.03 46.62 29.54
CA LYS A 97 1.93 45.98 28.78
C LYS A 97 2.36 45.59 27.38
N TYR A 98 3.06 46.48 26.67
CA TYR A 98 3.52 46.23 25.31
C TYR A 98 4.62 45.15 25.24
N GLU A 99 5.57 45.15 26.17
CA GLU A 99 6.57 44.10 26.34
C GLU A 99 5.89 42.74 26.66
N GLY A 100 4.92 42.73 27.58
CA GLY A 100 4.13 41.54 27.90
C GLY A 100 3.28 41.01 26.73
N GLU A 101 2.73 41.89 25.89
CA GLU A 101 2.03 41.49 24.67
C GLU A 101 2.98 40.95 23.59
N LYS A 102 4.17 41.52 23.45
CA LYS A 102 5.23 40.99 22.57
C LYS A 102 5.67 39.61 23.00
N GLU A 103 5.92 39.39 24.30
CA GLU A 103 6.27 38.07 24.82
C GLU A 103 5.14 37.05 24.63
N LYS A 104 3.88 37.43 24.89
CA LYS A 104 2.72 36.56 24.61
C LYS A 104 2.61 36.20 23.14
N LYS A 105 2.83 37.16 22.23
CA LYS A 105 2.83 36.90 20.78
C LYS A 105 3.98 36.00 20.37
N LYS A 106 5.17 36.18 20.95
CA LYS A 106 6.35 35.33 20.71
C LYS A 106 6.10 33.90 21.16
N LYS A 107 5.59 33.70 22.38
CA LYS A 107 5.22 32.36 22.91
C LYS A 107 4.17 31.67 22.05
N LYS A 108 3.11 32.39 21.64
CA LYS A 108 2.10 31.85 20.71
C LYS A 108 2.68 31.47 19.35
N TRP A 109 3.64 32.24 18.85
CA TRP A 109 4.35 31.93 17.60
C TRP A 109 5.25 30.70 17.75
N GLU A 110 5.98 30.59 18.85
CA GLU A 110 6.81 29.41 19.17
C GLU A 110 5.95 28.16 19.33
N GLU A 111 4.83 28.24 20.05
CA GLU A 111 3.82 27.17 20.18
C GLU A 111 3.23 26.79 18.82
N HIS A 112 2.94 27.77 17.95
CA HIS A 112 2.42 27.51 16.62
C HIS A 112 3.46 26.81 15.72
N ILE A 113 4.73 27.22 15.76
CA ILE A 113 5.81 26.56 15.02
C ILE A 113 6.00 25.12 15.53
N ALA A 114 6.02 24.92 16.84
CA ALA A 114 6.13 23.59 17.44
C ALA A 114 4.97 22.68 17.00
N TYR A 115 3.73 23.20 17.02
CA TYR A 115 2.55 22.49 16.55
C TYR A 115 2.64 22.12 15.06
N MET A 116 3.07 23.05 14.20
CA MET A 116 3.20 22.79 12.76
C MET A 116 4.30 21.75 12.47
N ASN A 117 5.41 21.79 13.21
CA ASN A 117 6.47 20.78 13.11
C ASN A 117 5.99 19.41 13.56
N GLU A 118 5.26 19.33 14.68
CA GLU A 118 4.66 18.07 15.14
C GLU A 118 3.67 17.50 14.11
N LEU A 119 2.83 18.36 13.53
CA LEU A 119 1.86 17.97 12.50
C LEU A 119 2.55 17.52 11.20
N HIS A 120 3.67 18.15 10.84
CA HIS A 120 4.50 17.73 9.71
C HIS A 120 5.07 16.32 9.94
N ILE A 121 5.69 16.08 11.09
CA ILE A 121 6.24 14.77 11.48
C ILE A 121 5.14 13.70 11.50
N GLN A 122 3.96 14.01 12.05
CA GLN A 122 2.83 13.07 12.06
C GLN A 122 2.35 12.72 10.64
N ASN A 123 2.32 13.69 9.72
CA ASN A 123 1.97 13.44 8.33
C ASN A 123 3.04 12.61 7.61
N GLU A 124 4.33 12.89 7.82
CA GLU A 124 5.42 12.10 7.27
C GLU A 124 5.39 10.64 7.74
N ARG A 125 5.13 10.42 9.04
CA ARG A 125 4.92 9.08 9.62
C ARG A 125 3.80 8.33 8.91
N LYS A 126 2.62 8.97 8.77
CA LYS A 126 1.47 8.36 8.10
C LYS A 126 1.76 8.03 6.65
N MET A 127 2.37 8.96 5.91
CA MET A 127 2.72 8.76 4.50
C MET A 127 3.74 7.62 4.30
N ALA A 128 4.75 7.52 5.16
CA ALA A 128 5.75 6.46 5.08
C ALA A 128 5.13 5.07 5.37
N VAL A 129 4.27 4.98 6.38
CA VAL A 129 3.54 3.74 6.71
C VAL A 129 2.59 3.35 5.58
N GLU A 130 1.80 4.29 5.05
CA GLU A 130 0.89 4.01 3.94
C GLU A 130 1.62 3.58 2.67
N LYS A 131 2.76 4.21 2.34
CA LYS A 131 3.56 3.81 1.19
C LYS A 131 4.04 2.36 1.32
N MET A 132 4.60 1.99 2.47
CA MET A 132 5.05 0.61 2.71
C MET A 132 3.91 -0.41 2.72
N LYS A 133 2.71 -0.03 3.20
CA LYS A 133 1.52 -0.88 3.09
C LYS A 133 1.11 -1.11 1.63
N ARG A 134 1.10 -0.07 0.79
CA ARG A 134 0.84 -0.22 -0.65
C ARG A 134 1.88 -1.09 -1.33
N ASP A 135 3.17 -0.88 -1.03
CA ASP A 135 4.26 -1.70 -1.56
C ASP A 135 4.10 -3.18 -1.13
N ALA A 136 3.62 -3.43 0.10
CA ALA A 136 3.33 -4.76 0.61
C ALA A 136 2.17 -5.44 -0.15
N GLU A 137 1.07 -4.72 -0.36
CA GLU A 137 -0.09 -5.19 -1.10
C GLU A 137 0.28 -5.52 -2.57
N GLU A 138 1.11 -4.69 -3.20
CA GLU A 138 1.59 -4.92 -4.56
C GLU A 138 2.46 -6.18 -4.64
N GLN A 139 3.45 -6.33 -3.75
CA GLN A 139 4.29 -7.54 -3.69
C GLN A 139 3.50 -8.81 -3.36
N MET A 140 2.50 -8.72 -2.48
CA MET A 140 1.60 -9.83 -2.17
C MET A 140 0.86 -10.28 -3.43
N LYS A 141 0.29 -9.32 -4.16
CA LYS A 141 -0.42 -9.58 -5.41
C LYS A 141 0.49 -10.19 -6.47
N GLU A 142 1.69 -9.64 -6.66
CA GLU A 142 2.68 -10.19 -7.60
C GLU A 142 3.06 -11.64 -7.27
N THR A 143 3.22 -11.95 -5.98
CA THR A 143 3.57 -13.31 -5.51
C THR A 143 2.43 -14.30 -5.80
N ILE A 144 1.18 -13.90 -5.53
CA ILE A 144 0.00 -14.72 -5.83
C ILE A 144 -0.17 -14.88 -7.34
N ASP A 145 -0.02 -13.81 -8.12
CA ASP A 145 -0.14 -13.85 -9.58
C ASP A 145 0.93 -14.75 -10.22
N ALA A 146 2.17 -14.72 -9.72
CA ALA A 146 3.22 -15.63 -10.16
C ALA A 146 2.90 -17.09 -9.81
N GLY A 147 2.43 -17.35 -8.59
CA GLY A 147 2.03 -18.68 -8.13
C GLY A 147 0.86 -19.26 -8.91
N THR A 148 -0.20 -18.46 -9.12
CA THR A 148 -1.38 -18.86 -9.89
C THR A 148 -1.02 -19.16 -11.34
N LYS A 149 -0.17 -18.36 -11.98
CA LYS A 149 0.34 -18.61 -13.33
C LYS A 149 1.11 -19.93 -13.40
N LYS A 150 1.99 -20.20 -12.43
CA LYS A 150 2.76 -21.44 -12.36
C LYS A 150 1.85 -22.66 -12.14
N ALA A 151 0.91 -22.59 -11.20
CA ALA A 151 -0.07 -23.63 -10.94
C ALA A 151 -0.92 -23.93 -12.19
N ARG A 152 -1.37 -22.88 -12.90
CA ARG A 152 -2.10 -23.01 -14.16
C ARG A 152 -1.28 -23.72 -15.23
N LEU A 153 0.00 -23.35 -15.40
CA LEU A 153 0.89 -24.01 -16.37
C LEU A 153 1.07 -25.49 -16.06
N ILE A 154 1.28 -25.85 -14.78
CA ILE A 154 1.40 -27.25 -14.35
C ILE A 154 0.13 -28.03 -14.70
N LYS A 155 -1.04 -27.46 -14.39
CA LYS A 155 -2.34 -28.08 -14.69
C LYS A 155 -2.55 -28.28 -16.19
N GLU A 156 -2.37 -27.23 -16.99
CA GLU A 156 -2.54 -27.30 -18.45
C GLU A 156 -1.57 -28.31 -19.09
N GLN A 157 -0.31 -28.35 -18.63
CA GLN A 157 0.67 -29.32 -19.10
C GLN A 157 0.26 -30.75 -18.74
N ALA A 158 -0.17 -30.97 -17.50
CA ALA A 158 -0.63 -32.29 -17.05
C ALA A 158 -1.83 -32.81 -17.85
N GLU A 159 -2.80 -31.94 -18.15
CA GLU A 159 -3.97 -32.27 -18.99
C GLU A 159 -3.56 -32.62 -20.42
N ARG A 160 -2.64 -31.85 -21.02
CA ARG A 160 -2.09 -32.14 -22.36
C ARG A 160 -1.34 -33.47 -22.39
N ASP A 161 -0.49 -33.72 -21.41
CA ASP A 161 0.28 -34.96 -21.30
C ASP A 161 -0.64 -36.17 -21.11
N ASN A 162 -1.66 -36.07 -20.24
CA ASN A 162 -2.66 -37.12 -20.05
C ASN A 162 -3.40 -37.42 -21.36
N LYS A 163 -3.89 -36.39 -22.06
CA LYS A 163 -4.59 -36.56 -23.34
C LYS A 163 -3.70 -37.23 -24.39
N LYS A 164 -2.42 -36.83 -24.47
CA LYS A 164 -1.45 -37.43 -25.37
C LYS A 164 -1.21 -38.91 -25.04
N LYS A 165 -0.92 -39.23 -23.77
CA LYS A 165 -0.72 -40.60 -23.30
C LYS A 165 -1.93 -41.50 -23.59
N LYS A 166 -3.15 -41.02 -23.35
CA LYS A 166 -4.38 -41.77 -23.67
C LYS A 166 -4.54 -42.03 -25.17
N SER A 167 -4.28 -41.01 -26.00
CA SER A 167 -4.32 -41.15 -27.46
C SER A 167 -3.27 -42.14 -27.95
N ASP A 168 -2.06 -42.11 -27.41
CA ASP A 168 -0.98 -43.00 -27.81
C ASP A 168 -1.27 -44.45 -27.39
N ALA A 169 -1.79 -44.66 -26.17
CA ALA A 169 -2.28 -45.97 -25.72
C ALA A 169 -3.39 -46.54 -26.63
N GLU A 170 -4.34 -45.71 -27.08
CA GLU A 170 -5.37 -46.14 -28.03
C GLU A 170 -4.80 -46.56 -29.38
N LYS A 171 -3.84 -45.79 -29.91
CA LYS A 171 -3.18 -46.10 -31.19
C LYS A 171 -2.39 -47.39 -31.09
N ASP A 172 -1.63 -47.57 -30.03
CA ASP A 172 -0.84 -48.78 -29.81
C ASP A 172 -1.73 -50.01 -29.62
N CYS A 173 -2.85 -49.88 -28.89
CA CYS A 173 -3.82 -50.95 -28.77
C CYS A 173 -4.45 -51.33 -30.12
N ARG A 174 -4.84 -50.34 -30.93
CA ARG A 174 -5.37 -50.60 -32.29
C ARG A 174 -4.34 -51.31 -33.16
N LYS A 175 -3.07 -50.88 -33.10
CA LYS A 175 -1.97 -51.50 -33.83
C LYS A 175 -1.76 -52.95 -33.38
N LYS A 176 -1.62 -53.21 -32.08
CA LYS A 176 -1.44 -54.56 -31.53
C LYS A 176 -2.59 -55.50 -31.90
N ARG A 177 -3.84 -55.02 -31.88
CA ARG A 177 -5.01 -55.79 -32.34
C ARG A 177 -4.94 -56.11 -33.83
N GLY A 178 -4.56 -55.14 -34.66
CA GLY A 178 -4.35 -55.34 -36.09
C GLY A 178 -3.23 -56.33 -36.39
N ASP A 179 -2.11 -56.25 -35.66
CA ASP A 179 -0.98 -57.17 -35.77
C ASP A 179 -1.41 -58.60 -35.39
N ALA A 180 -2.22 -58.76 -34.33
CA ALA A 180 -2.79 -60.06 -33.95
C ALA A 180 -3.67 -60.68 -35.06
N ASP A 181 -4.49 -59.87 -35.73
CA ASP A 181 -5.31 -60.32 -36.88
C ASP A 181 -4.44 -60.73 -38.07
N ILE A 182 -3.39 -59.98 -38.37
CA ILE A 182 -2.45 -60.30 -39.45
C ILE A 182 -1.73 -61.62 -39.16
N ILE A 183 -1.22 -61.79 -37.94
CA ILE A 183 -0.55 -63.02 -37.50
C ILE A 183 -1.51 -64.21 -37.58
N PHE A 184 -2.76 -64.04 -37.11
CA PHE A 184 -3.79 -65.07 -37.19
C PHE A 184 -4.05 -65.51 -38.63
N LYS A 185 -4.29 -64.55 -39.54
CA LYS A 185 -4.54 -64.85 -40.96
C LYS A 185 -3.35 -65.57 -41.61
N LYS A 186 -2.12 -65.12 -41.32
CA LYS A 186 -0.91 -65.74 -41.85
C LYS A 186 -0.79 -67.20 -41.38
N LYS A 187 -0.87 -67.45 -40.08
CA LYS A 187 -0.81 -68.81 -39.52
C LYS A 187 -1.95 -69.71 -40.02
N LEU A 188 -3.14 -69.15 -40.21
CA LEU A 188 -4.29 -69.89 -40.74
C LEU A 188 -4.08 -70.30 -42.21
N MET A 189 -3.49 -69.42 -43.03
CA MET A 189 -3.11 -69.74 -44.41
C MET A 189 -2.04 -70.83 -44.45
N GLU A 190 -0.98 -70.71 -43.66
CA GLU A 190 0.08 -71.73 -43.54
C GLU A 190 -0.51 -73.10 -43.15
N ALA A 191 -1.37 -73.14 -42.13
CA ALA A 191 -2.07 -74.35 -41.72
C ALA A 191 -2.97 -74.93 -42.83
N SER A 192 -3.65 -74.06 -43.60
CA SER A 192 -4.49 -74.51 -44.72
C SER A 192 -3.65 -75.08 -45.86
N GLU A 193 -2.48 -74.52 -46.14
CA GLU A 193 -1.57 -75.01 -47.17
C GLU A 193 -1.01 -76.38 -46.78
N VAL A 194 -0.57 -76.56 -45.54
CA VAL A 194 -0.12 -77.86 -45.01
C VAL A 194 -1.23 -78.90 -45.16
N LYS A 195 -2.48 -78.58 -44.78
CA LYS A 195 -3.63 -79.47 -44.97
C LYS A 195 -3.82 -79.86 -46.44
N LYS A 196 -3.77 -78.90 -47.37
CA LYS A 196 -3.91 -79.15 -48.82
C LYS A 196 -2.81 -80.08 -49.36
N VAL A 197 -1.57 -79.89 -48.91
CA VAL A 197 -0.45 -80.75 -49.27
C VAL A 197 -0.67 -82.17 -48.77
N GLU A 198 -1.07 -82.35 -47.51
CA GLU A 198 -1.33 -83.68 -46.94
C GLU A 198 -2.54 -84.39 -47.60
N ILE A 199 -3.59 -83.66 -47.95
CA ILE A 199 -4.72 -84.22 -48.73
C ILE A 199 -4.23 -84.70 -50.10
N THR A 200 -3.43 -83.89 -50.80
CA THR A 200 -2.84 -84.27 -52.09
C THR A 200 -2.01 -85.55 -51.97
N LYS A 201 -1.22 -85.71 -50.89
CA LYS A 201 -0.47 -86.96 -50.64
C LYS A 201 -1.39 -88.17 -50.45
N ILE A 202 -2.52 -88.01 -49.75
CA ILE A 202 -3.51 -89.08 -49.59
C ILE A 202 -4.15 -89.41 -50.94
N ASP A 203 -4.49 -88.42 -51.76
CA ASP A 203 -5.08 -88.62 -53.09
C ASP A 203 -4.12 -89.36 -54.03
N VAL A 204 -2.83 -88.98 -54.02
CA VAL A 204 -1.79 -89.67 -54.79
C VAL A 204 -1.62 -91.10 -54.31
N TRP A 205 -1.57 -91.32 -52.99
CA TRP A 205 -1.52 -92.67 -52.40
C TRP A 205 -2.74 -93.50 -52.81
N GLU A 206 -3.95 -92.96 -52.73
CA GLU A 206 -5.19 -93.65 -53.11
C GLU A 206 -5.15 -94.05 -54.59
N ARG A 207 -4.78 -93.13 -55.49
CA ARG A 207 -4.66 -93.42 -56.93
C ARG A 207 -3.65 -94.53 -57.21
N GLN A 208 -2.48 -94.48 -56.56
CA GLN A 208 -1.45 -95.51 -56.74
C GLN A 208 -1.94 -96.88 -56.25
N GLN A 209 -2.60 -96.94 -55.09
CA GLN A 209 -3.14 -98.20 -54.57
C GLN A 209 -4.27 -98.75 -55.43
N ARG A 210 -5.15 -97.89 -55.97
CA ARG A 210 -6.19 -98.29 -56.93
C ARG A 210 -5.57 -98.93 -58.17
N MET A 211 -4.53 -98.30 -58.74
CA MET A 211 -3.82 -98.82 -59.90
C MET A 211 -3.20 -100.20 -59.61
N ASN A 212 -2.54 -100.36 -58.45
CA ASN A 212 -1.95 -101.65 -58.07
C ASN A 212 -3.02 -102.75 -57.94
N ILE A 213 -4.16 -102.47 -57.29
CA ILE A 213 -5.28 -103.42 -57.15
C ILE A 213 -5.83 -103.83 -58.52
N GLN A 214 -6.00 -102.87 -59.43
CA GLN A 214 -6.48 -103.13 -60.79
C GLN A 214 -5.50 -104.00 -61.57
N GLN A 215 -4.21 -103.65 -61.55
CA GLN A 215 -3.15 -104.43 -62.23
C GLN A 215 -3.04 -105.85 -61.68
N ASP A 216 -3.12 -106.03 -60.36
CA ASP A 216 -3.07 -107.36 -59.75
C ASP A 216 -4.29 -108.20 -60.16
N THR A 217 -5.47 -107.59 -60.23
CA THR A 217 -6.69 -108.26 -60.67
C THR A 217 -6.61 -108.64 -62.16
N GLU A 218 -6.09 -107.76 -63.01
CA GLU A 218 -5.85 -108.05 -64.43
C GLU A 218 -4.83 -109.20 -64.61
N ARG A 219 -3.75 -109.21 -63.83
CA ARG A 219 -2.77 -110.31 -63.83
C ARG A 219 -3.42 -111.64 -63.43
N GLN A 220 -4.28 -111.64 -62.41
CA GLN A 220 -5.04 -112.83 -62.00
C GLN A 220 -5.99 -113.31 -63.10
N LYS A 221 -6.70 -112.38 -63.77
CA LYS A 221 -7.57 -112.69 -64.91
C LYS A 221 -6.80 -113.30 -66.09
N MET A 222 -5.58 -112.85 -66.35
CA MET A 222 -4.71 -113.40 -67.39
C MET A 222 -4.23 -114.81 -67.06
N GLN A 223 -3.89 -115.11 -65.80
CA GLN A 223 -3.46 -116.45 -65.38
C GLN A 223 -4.54 -117.52 -65.55
N VAL A 224 -5.81 -117.14 -65.41
CA VAL A 224 -6.96 -118.05 -65.58
C VAL A 224 -7.52 -118.07 -67.00
N ALA A 225 -6.90 -117.35 -67.95
CA ALA A 225 -7.44 -117.17 -69.29
C ALA A 225 -7.54 -118.48 -70.10
N ASN A 226 -6.70 -119.46 -69.79
CA ASN A 226 -6.61 -120.77 -70.44
C ASN A 226 -7.56 -121.84 -69.83
N LEU A 227 -8.35 -121.49 -68.80
CA LEU A 227 -9.32 -122.41 -68.22
C LEU A 227 -10.58 -122.57 -69.12
N PRO A 228 -11.30 -123.70 -69.01
CA PRO A 228 -12.60 -123.88 -69.66
C PRO A 228 -13.59 -122.76 -69.30
N GLU A 229 -14.42 -122.36 -70.27
CA GLU A 229 -15.22 -121.13 -70.23
C GLU A 229 -16.09 -120.95 -68.97
N GLN A 230 -16.73 -122.02 -68.50
CA GLN A 230 -17.54 -122.00 -67.27
C GLN A 230 -16.69 -121.74 -66.02
N GLN A 231 -15.50 -122.35 -65.92
CA GLN A 231 -14.60 -122.16 -64.79
C GLN A 231 -13.92 -120.78 -64.85
N LYS A 232 -13.56 -120.33 -66.07
CA LYS A 232 -13.01 -119.00 -66.34
C LYS A 232 -13.98 -117.90 -65.90
N ALA A 233 -15.25 -117.97 -66.32
CA ALA A 233 -16.27 -116.98 -65.96
C ALA A 233 -16.50 -116.92 -64.43
N TYR A 234 -16.53 -118.09 -63.76
CA TYR A 234 -16.67 -118.15 -62.31
C TYR A 234 -15.48 -117.50 -61.58
N GLN A 235 -14.25 -117.82 -62.00
CA GLN A 235 -13.06 -117.24 -61.37
C GLN A 235 -12.91 -115.74 -61.65
N GLN A 236 -13.19 -115.29 -62.88
CA GLN A 236 -13.18 -113.86 -63.23
C GLN A 236 -14.17 -113.07 -62.38
N ARG A 237 -15.40 -113.57 -62.22
CA ARG A 237 -16.41 -112.94 -61.35
C ARG A 237 -15.97 -112.86 -59.88
N SER A 238 -15.28 -113.89 -59.40
CA SER A 238 -14.68 -113.88 -58.06
C SER A 238 -13.57 -112.83 -57.93
N PHE A 239 -12.72 -112.67 -58.94
CA PHE A 239 -11.69 -111.63 -58.95
C PHE A 239 -12.31 -110.22 -59.00
N ASP A 240 -13.34 -110.00 -59.82
CA ASP A 240 -14.07 -108.72 -59.88
C ASP A 240 -14.70 -108.34 -58.53
N LEU A 241 -15.30 -109.30 -57.83
CA LEU A 241 -15.86 -109.08 -56.49
C LEU A 241 -14.76 -108.75 -55.47
N LYS A 242 -13.61 -109.40 -55.55
CA LYS A 242 -12.44 -109.11 -54.70
C LYS A 242 -11.87 -107.72 -54.99
N GLU A 243 -11.78 -107.33 -56.26
CA GLU A 243 -11.35 -105.99 -56.69
C GLU A 243 -12.31 -104.92 -56.15
N GLN A 244 -13.62 -105.10 -56.35
CA GLN A 244 -14.63 -104.15 -55.90
C GLN A 244 -14.61 -103.96 -54.38
N THR A 245 -14.49 -105.05 -53.62
CA THR A 245 -14.40 -104.99 -52.15
C THR A 245 -13.09 -104.35 -51.67
N ALA A 246 -11.95 -104.62 -52.35
CA ALA A 246 -10.68 -103.99 -52.05
C ALA A 246 -10.70 -102.47 -52.33
N LEU A 247 -11.27 -102.06 -53.48
CA LEU A 247 -11.43 -100.66 -53.85
C LEU A 247 -12.36 -99.90 -52.88
N GLN A 248 -13.44 -100.53 -52.43
CA GLN A 248 -14.31 -99.94 -51.39
C GLN A 248 -13.58 -99.74 -50.06
N LYS A 249 -12.82 -100.75 -49.60
CA LYS A 249 -12.01 -100.63 -48.38
C LYS A 249 -10.96 -99.54 -48.49
N LEU A 250 -10.26 -99.46 -49.63
CA LEU A 250 -9.27 -98.41 -49.90
C LEU A 250 -9.90 -97.01 -49.88
N GLY A 251 -11.07 -96.84 -50.51
CA GLY A 251 -11.81 -95.58 -50.49
C GLY A 251 -12.21 -95.17 -49.07
N TYR A 252 -12.68 -96.12 -48.25
CA TYR A 252 -12.99 -95.87 -46.85
C TYR A 252 -11.75 -95.46 -46.04
N GLU A 253 -10.60 -96.11 -46.25
CA GLU A 253 -9.35 -95.75 -45.59
C GLU A 253 -8.84 -94.36 -45.99
N ALA A 254 -8.90 -94.03 -47.28
CA ALA A 254 -8.54 -92.70 -47.77
C ALA A 254 -9.44 -91.63 -47.16
N GLN A 255 -10.76 -91.86 -47.14
CA GLN A 255 -11.73 -90.97 -46.50
C GLN A 255 -11.43 -90.81 -45.01
N LYS A 256 -11.16 -91.90 -44.29
CA LYS A 256 -10.80 -91.87 -42.87
C LYS A 256 -9.54 -91.04 -42.61
N LYS A 257 -8.50 -91.16 -43.45
CA LYS A 257 -7.28 -90.34 -43.36
C LYS A 257 -7.58 -88.85 -43.59
N LYS A 258 -8.38 -88.52 -44.62
CA LYS A 258 -8.82 -87.13 -44.90
C LYS A 258 -9.62 -86.53 -43.75
N THR A 259 -10.56 -87.30 -43.17
CA THR A 259 -11.36 -86.85 -42.02
C THR A 259 -10.50 -86.59 -40.79
N LYS A 260 -9.49 -87.43 -40.51
CA LYS A 260 -8.54 -87.19 -39.41
C LYS A 260 -7.80 -85.86 -39.58
N LEU A 261 -7.24 -85.61 -40.77
CA LEU A 261 -6.58 -84.33 -41.08
C LEU A 261 -7.52 -83.14 -40.94
N GLU A 262 -8.79 -83.29 -41.33
CA GLU A 262 -9.77 -82.23 -41.16
C GLU A 262 -10.07 -81.92 -39.69
N VAL A 263 -10.20 -82.95 -38.85
CA VAL A 263 -10.37 -82.76 -37.40
C VAL A 263 -9.16 -82.09 -36.78
N GLU A 264 -7.94 -82.50 -37.14
CA GLU A 264 -6.69 -81.88 -36.68
C GLU A 264 -6.59 -80.41 -37.10
N TYR A 265 -6.91 -80.11 -38.36
CA TYR A 265 -6.97 -78.73 -38.86
C TYR A 265 -7.98 -77.89 -38.10
N ARG A 266 -9.19 -78.39 -37.83
CA ARG A 266 -10.21 -77.66 -37.06
C ARG A 266 -9.76 -77.41 -35.62
N LYS A 267 -9.06 -78.35 -34.99
CA LYS A 267 -8.46 -78.16 -33.66
C LYS A 267 -7.41 -77.04 -33.70
N LEU A 268 -6.51 -77.07 -34.68
CA LEU A 268 -5.48 -76.04 -34.85
C LEU A 268 -6.10 -74.66 -35.13
N GLU A 269 -7.10 -74.58 -36.00
CA GLU A 269 -7.85 -73.35 -36.26
C GLU A 269 -8.47 -72.77 -34.98
N SER A 270 -9.07 -73.62 -34.14
CA SER A 270 -9.63 -73.20 -32.86
C SER A 270 -8.55 -72.67 -31.90
N GLN A 271 -7.38 -73.31 -31.85
CA GLN A 271 -6.25 -72.86 -31.03
C GLN A 271 -5.74 -71.50 -31.52
N LEU A 272 -5.53 -71.33 -32.82
CA LEU A 272 -5.09 -70.07 -33.42
C LEU A 272 -6.09 -68.93 -33.16
N LYS A 273 -7.40 -69.22 -33.22
CA LYS A 273 -8.44 -68.24 -32.87
C LYS A 273 -8.36 -67.82 -31.40
N GLN A 274 -8.11 -68.76 -30.50
CA GLN A 274 -7.96 -68.46 -29.07
C GLN A 274 -6.69 -67.65 -28.78
N GLU A 275 -5.57 -67.98 -29.42
CA GLU A 275 -4.33 -67.20 -29.33
C GLU A 275 -4.53 -65.75 -29.79
N ALA A 276 -5.15 -65.57 -30.96
CA ALA A 276 -5.41 -64.24 -31.49
C ALA A 276 -6.32 -63.41 -30.57
N ARG A 277 -7.39 -64.03 -30.04
CA ARG A 277 -8.26 -63.40 -29.05
C ARG A 277 -7.51 -62.99 -27.79
N LYS A 278 -6.66 -63.87 -27.24
CA LYS A 278 -5.84 -63.53 -26.06
C LYS A 278 -4.94 -62.32 -26.32
N MET A 279 -4.25 -62.29 -27.46
CA MET A 279 -3.41 -61.14 -27.83
C MET A 279 -4.21 -59.84 -27.93
N GLN A 280 -5.43 -59.91 -28.50
CA GLN A 280 -6.32 -58.75 -28.57
C GLN A 280 -6.80 -58.30 -27.19
N ASP A 281 -7.19 -59.25 -26.33
CA ASP A 281 -7.64 -58.97 -24.96
C ASP A 281 -6.52 -58.36 -24.12
N ASP A 282 -5.30 -58.87 -24.24
CA ASP A 282 -4.14 -58.35 -23.53
C ASP A 282 -3.77 -56.94 -24.00
N ALA A 283 -3.88 -56.65 -25.30
CA ALA A 283 -3.73 -55.29 -25.82
C ALA A 283 -4.80 -54.32 -25.26
N VAL A 284 -6.03 -54.78 -25.05
CA VAL A 284 -7.10 -53.97 -24.43
C VAL A 284 -6.86 -53.78 -22.94
N LYS A 285 -6.36 -54.80 -22.22
CA LYS A 285 -6.00 -54.66 -20.80
C LYS A 285 -4.88 -53.65 -20.62
N GLU A 286 -3.83 -53.72 -21.43
CA GLU A 286 -2.71 -52.77 -21.41
C GLU A 286 -3.17 -51.34 -21.72
N GLU A 287 -4.08 -51.15 -22.69
CA GLU A 287 -4.71 -49.85 -22.95
C GLU A 287 -5.45 -49.30 -21.72
N ARG A 288 -6.20 -50.16 -21.01
CA ARG A 288 -6.94 -49.75 -19.80
C ARG A 288 -6.01 -49.39 -18.66
N GLU A 289 -4.94 -50.16 -18.47
CA GLU A 289 -3.94 -49.92 -17.43
C GLU A 289 -3.19 -48.62 -17.69
N THR A 290 -2.66 -48.42 -18.89
CA THR A 290 -1.98 -47.18 -19.29
C THR A 290 -2.88 -45.94 -19.18
N LYS A 291 -4.17 -46.05 -19.55
CA LYS A 291 -5.15 -44.97 -19.34
C LYS A 291 -5.38 -44.67 -17.87
N ARG A 292 -5.47 -45.70 -17.03
CA ARG A 292 -5.64 -45.56 -15.58
C ARG A 292 -4.42 -44.88 -14.95
N ASP A 293 -3.22 -45.28 -15.34
CA ASP A 293 -1.97 -44.69 -14.85
C ASP A 293 -1.81 -43.23 -15.30
N ALA A 294 -2.21 -42.92 -16.53
CA ALA A 294 -2.27 -41.54 -16.99
C ALA A 294 -3.21 -40.69 -16.11
N ASP A 295 -4.35 -41.24 -15.68
CA ASP A 295 -5.33 -40.54 -14.83
C ASP A 295 -4.87 -40.38 -13.38
N THR A 296 -4.16 -41.37 -12.83
CA THR A 296 -3.55 -41.23 -11.49
C THR A 296 -2.45 -40.17 -11.51
N GLU A 297 -1.60 -40.15 -12.53
CA GLU A 297 -0.57 -39.12 -12.71
C GLU A 297 -1.18 -37.72 -12.90
N LEU A 298 -2.26 -37.60 -13.67
CA LEU A 298 -2.99 -36.34 -13.84
C LEU A 298 -3.49 -35.81 -12.49
N LYS A 299 -4.15 -36.67 -11.70
CA LYS A 299 -4.64 -36.29 -10.36
C LYS A 299 -3.49 -35.83 -9.46
N ARG A 300 -2.35 -36.53 -9.51
CA ARG A 300 -1.16 -36.17 -8.74
C ARG A 300 -0.63 -34.79 -9.13
N LYS A 301 -0.47 -34.52 -10.43
CA LYS A 301 0.01 -33.22 -10.94
C LYS A 301 -0.98 -32.08 -10.67
N ILE A 302 -2.29 -32.35 -10.68
CA ILE A 302 -3.30 -31.36 -10.26
C ILE A 302 -3.20 -31.08 -8.76
N ALA A 303 -2.95 -32.10 -7.93
CA ALA A 303 -2.70 -31.87 -6.50
C ALA A 303 -1.43 -31.05 -6.27
N GLU A 304 -0.35 -31.32 -7.02
CA GLU A 304 0.88 -30.52 -7.01
C GLU A 304 0.62 -29.06 -7.42
N SER A 305 -0.25 -28.79 -8.40
CA SER A 305 -0.58 -27.41 -8.80
C SER A 305 -1.39 -26.67 -7.75
N VAL A 306 -2.32 -27.35 -7.06
CA VAL A 306 -3.05 -26.77 -5.93
C VAL A 306 -2.10 -26.46 -4.76
N ALA A 307 -1.17 -27.37 -4.47
CA ALA A 307 -0.17 -27.14 -3.43
C ALA A 307 0.73 -25.93 -3.77
N GLU A 308 1.16 -25.78 -5.02
CA GLU A 308 1.95 -24.61 -5.45
C GLU A 308 1.17 -23.30 -5.27
N LEU A 309 -0.13 -23.29 -5.57
CA LEU A 309 -1.00 -22.13 -5.36
C LEU A 309 -1.12 -21.78 -3.88
N ASN A 310 -1.34 -22.76 -3.01
CA ASN A 310 -1.42 -22.56 -1.56
C ASN A 310 -0.09 -22.02 -1.01
N MET A 311 1.04 -22.61 -1.42
CA MET A 311 2.37 -22.13 -1.03
C MET A 311 2.63 -20.68 -1.46
N ALA A 312 2.10 -20.25 -2.62
CA ALA A 312 2.19 -18.87 -3.06
C ALA A 312 1.36 -17.93 -2.16
N HIS A 313 0.15 -18.33 -1.77
CA HIS A 313 -0.66 -17.57 -0.81
C HIS A 313 0.02 -17.46 0.56
N GLU A 314 0.54 -18.57 1.11
CA GLU A 314 1.27 -18.55 2.38
C GLU A 314 2.51 -17.65 2.35
N ARG A 315 3.28 -17.69 1.25
CA ARG A 315 4.42 -16.79 1.05
C ARG A 315 3.99 -15.33 0.96
N ALA A 316 2.90 -15.05 0.25
CA ALA A 316 2.38 -13.70 0.10
C ALA A 316 1.91 -13.12 1.46
N GLU A 317 1.22 -13.91 2.28
CA GLU A 317 0.84 -13.50 3.65
C GLU A 317 2.06 -13.26 4.55
N LYS A 318 3.09 -14.10 4.45
CA LYS A 318 4.35 -13.88 5.19
C LYS A 318 5.04 -12.58 4.78
N ILE A 319 5.09 -12.28 3.48
CA ILE A 319 5.67 -11.04 2.95
C ILE A 319 4.86 -9.83 3.45
N GLU A 320 3.53 -9.89 3.35
CA GLU A 320 2.63 -8.84 3.81
C GLU A 320 2.86 -8.52 5.30
N ARG A 321 2.87 -9.55 6.16
CA ARG A 321 3.13 -9.37 7.60
C ARG A 321 4.51 -8.76 7.87
N LYS A 322 5.56 -9.24 7.20
CA LYS A 322 6.92 -8.70 7.37
C LYS A 322 7.00 -7.23 6.96
N MET A 323 6.37 -6.86 5.84
CA MET A 323 6.36 -5.49 5.34
C MET A 323 5.49 -4.56 6.20
N ILE A 324 4.33 -5.02 6.70
CA ILE A 324 3.50 -4.25 7.64
C ILE A 324 4.26 -4.01 8.95
N ASN A 325 4.92 -5.04 9.50
CA ASN A 325 5.72 -4.90 10.71
C ASN A 325 6.88 -3.92 10.49
N ALA A 326 7.59 -4.03 9.37
CA ALA A 326 8.63 -3.07 8.99
C ALA A 326 8.09 -1.65 8.82
N ALA A 327 6.88 -1.48 8.28
CA ALA A 327 6.22 -0.18 8.14
C ALA A 327 5.93 0.45 9.50
N VAL A 328 5.43 -0.32 10.46
CA VAL A 328 5.18 0.15 11.84
C VAL A 328 6.49 0.57 12.52
N ILE A 329 7.55 -0.24 12.39
CA ILE A 329 8.87 0.08 12.96
C ILE A 329 9.41 1.38 12.34
N LYS A 330 9.40 1.51 11.01
CA LYS A 330 9.89 2.70 10.32
C LYS A 330 9.06 3.96 10.63
N GLY A 331 7.74 3.81 10.77
CA GLY A 331 6.86 4.89 11.20
C GLY A 331 7.15 5.37 12.63
N ALA A 332 7.62 4.48 13.51
CA ALA A 332 8.03 4.83 14.86
C ALA A 332 9.41 5.54 14.90
N GLU A 333 10.29 5.25 13.95
CA GLU A 333 11.64 5.85 13.85
C GLU A 333 11.62 7.28 13.28
N ILE A 334 10.66 7.64 12.43
CA ILE A 334 10.55 9.00 11.86
C ILE A 334 10.23 10.00 12.98
N GLY A 335 11.05 11.05 13.16
CA GLY A 335 10.86 12.06 14.22
C GLY A 335 11.25 11.58 15.63
N ALA A 336 11.91 10.43 15.76
CA ALA A 336 12.68 10.11 16.95
C ALA A 336 14.03 10.84 16.86
N GLU A 337 14.06 12.11 17.28
CA GLU A 337 15.33 12.79 17.56
C GLU A 337 16.06 12.10 18.73
N GLU A 338 17.39 12.15 18.66
CA GLU A 338 18.38 11.40 19.45
C GLU A 338 18.27 11.60 20.97
N ASP A 339 17.34 10.91 21.64
CA ASP A 339 17.48 10.58 23.06
C ASP A 339 18.36 9.32 23.18
N PRO A 340 19.63 9.42 23.63
CA PRO A 340 20.49 8.25 23.84
C PRO A 340 19.89 7.22 24.80
N ASP A 341 18.99 7.65 25.70
CA ASP A 341 18.31 6.77 26.67
C ASP A 341 17.14 5.96 26.07
N LYS A 342 16.61 6.34 24.89
CA LYS A 342 15.53 5.59 24.21
C LYS A 342 16.05 4.52 23.24
N LYS A 343 17.36 4.50 22.93
CA LYS A 343 17.99 3.44 22.10
C LYS A 343 17.84 2.04 22.70
N HIS A 344 17.71 1.92 24.02
CA HIS A 344 17.62 0.61 24.68
C HIS A 344 16.27 -0.09 24.51
N LEU A 345 15.19 0.65 24.22
CA LEU A 345 13.86 0.08 23.98
C LEU A 345 13.68 -0.45 22.55
N SER A 346 14.31 0.17 21.55
CA SER A 346 14.24 -0.27 20.16
C SER A 346 15.07 -1.54 19.88
N VAL A 347 16.09 -1.82 20.68
CA VAL A 347 16.87 -3.06 20.62
C VAL A 347 16.06 -4.27 21.11
N GLY A 348 15.21 -4.10 22.12
CA GLY A 348 14.35 -5.17 22.64
C GLY A 348 13.27 -5.65 21.66
N LEU A 349 12.75 -4.75 20.82
CA LEU A 349 11.81 -5.10 19.72
C LEU A 349 12.53 -5.78 18.55
N LYS A 350 13.78 -5.39 18.24
CA LYS A 350 14.61 -6.06 17.23
C LYS A 350 15.00 -7.49 17.63
N MET A 351 15.24 -7.76 18.92
CA MET A 351 15.57 -9.12 19.38
C MET A 351 14.38 -10.08 19.34
N LYS A 352 13.17 -9.62 19.72
CA LYS A 352 11.96 -10.47 19.62
C LYS A 352 11.57 -10.84 18.20
N SER A 353 11.79 -9.95 17.22
CA SER A 353 11.53 -10.28 15.81
C SER A 353 12.52 -11.29 15.23
N VAL A 354 13.73 -11.41 15.81
CA VAL A 354 14.74 -12.39 15.39
C VAL A 354 14.49 -13.76 16.02
N GLU A 355 13.99 -13.82 17.26
CA GLU A 355 13.62 -15.08 17.91
C GLU A 355 12.38 -15.76 17.28
N GLU A 356 11.47 -14.99 16.68
CA GLU A 356 10.32 -15.53 15.91
C GLU A 356 10.69 -15.93 14.46
N ASP A 357 11.91 -15.65 13.99
CA ASP A 357 12.39 -15.99 12.64
C ASP A 357 13.09 -17.38 12.59
N ASP A 358 13.34 -18.04 13.75
CA ASP A 358 14.06 -19.33 13.89
C ASP A 358 13.19 -20.53 14.34
N GLU A 359 11.87 -20.38 14.47
CA GLU A 359 10.87 -21.49 14.60
C GLU A 359 9.98 -21.59 13.35
#